data_AF-A0A949CKT2-F1
#
_entry.id   AF-A0A949CKT2-F1
#
_cell.length_a   1.000
_cell.length_b   1.000
_cell.length_c   1.000
_cell.angle_alpha   90.00
_cell.angle_beta   90.00
_cell.angle_gamma   90.00
#
_symmetry.space_group_name_H-M   'P 1'
#
loop_
_entity.id
_entity.type
_entity.pdbx_description
1 polymer ?
#
loop_
_entity_poly.entity_id
_entity_poly.type
_entity_poly.pdbx_seq_one_letter_code
_entity_poly.pdbx_strand_id
1 'polypeptide(L)' 'MFNLAPDIQEEILFLPRTTQGRDAIKEADIRPIAKTLDWRKQRQMWRGLKKTLPLSS' A
#
# COMPACT_ATOMS: atom_id res chain seq x y z
N MET A 1 -6.93 -14.91 -9.22
CA MET A 1 -6.84 -14.54 -7.80
C MET A 1 -5.61 -13.65 -7.67
N PHE A 2 -5.79 -12.33 -7.54
CA PHE A 2 -4.71 -11.34 -7.49
C PHE A 2 -4.38 -11.09 -6.02
N ASN A 3 -3.37 -11.77 -5.50
CA ASN A 3 -3.02 -11.69 -4.07
C ASN A 3 -1.84 -10.74 -3.88
N LEU A 4 -1.94 -9.90 -2.85
CA LEU A 4 -0.81 -9.13 -2.36
C LEU A 4 0.21 -10.07 -1.71
N ALA A 5 1.47 -9.64 -1.69
CA ALA A 5 2.49 -10.27 -0.88
C ALA A 5 2.06 -10.22 0.60
N PRO A 6 2.28 -11.29 1.37
CA PRO A 6 1.81 -11.38 2.75
C PRO A 6 2.23 -10.19 3.62
N ASP A 7 3.49 -9.74 3.49
CA ASP A 7 4.03 -8.60 4.22
C ASP A 7 3.30 -7.29 3.91
N ILE A 8 2.85 -7.09 2.67
CA ILE A 8 2.08 -5.90 2.28
C ILE A 8 0.67 -5.96 2.89
N GLN A 9 0.06 -7.15 2.99
CA GLN A 9 -1.24 -7.31 3.65
C GLN A 9 -1.16 -6.96 5.13
N GLU A 10 -0.12 -7.44 5.82
CA GLU A 10 0.14 -7.08 7.22
C GLU A 10 0.34 -5.57 7.39
N GLU A 11 1.18 -4.95 6.56
CA GLU A 11 1.41 -3.50 6.64
C GLU A 11 0.12 -2.69 6.44
N ILE A 12 -0.76 -3.09 5.52
CA ILE A 12 -2.07 -2.43 5.31
C ILE A 12 -2.93 -2.49 6.57
N LEU A 13 -2.92 -3.62 7.29
CA LEU A 13 -3.69 -3.78 8.53
C LEU A 13 -3.20 -2.84 9.64
N PHE A 14 -1.91 -2.48 9.62
CA PHE A 14 -1.28 -1.60 10.62
C PHE A 14 -1.04 -0.17 10.13
N LEU A 15 -1.58 0.23 8.96
CA LEU A 15 -1.44 1.60 8.50
C LEU A 15 -2.09 2.58 9.50
N PRO A 16 -1.43 3.71 9.80
CA PRO A 16 -2.02 4.73 10.66
C PRO A 16 -3.32 5.23 10.01
N ARG A 17 -4.41 5.24 10.79
CA ARG A 17 -5.67 5.81 10.34
C ARG A 17 -5.45 7.28 10.03
N THR A 18 -5.88 7.74 8.86
CA THR A 18 -5.77 9.16 8.51
C THR A 18 -6.74 9.94 9.40
N THR A 19 -6.23 10.74 10.34
CA THR A 19 -7.05 11.42 11.38
C THR A 19 -7.65 12.74 10.90
N GLN A 20 -7.15 13.31 9.79
CA GLN A 20 -7.71 14.46 9.09
C GLN A 20 -7.48 14.35 7.57
N GLY A 21 -8.51 14.67 6.77
CA GLY A 21 -8.44 14.63 5.30
C GLY A 21 -8.94 13.32 4.68
N ARG A 22 -8.75 13.17 3.36
CA ARG A 22 -9.04 11.91 2.63
C ARG A 22 -7.96 10.87 2.96
N ASP A 23 -8.31 9.59 2.97
CA ASP A 23 -7.35 8.49 3.16
C ASP A 23 -6.13 8.67 2.25
N ALA A 24 -4.95 8.55 2.85
CA ALA A 24 -3.69 8.82 2.18
C ALA A 24 -3.30 7.72 1.17
N ILE A 25 -3.88 6.52 1.29
CA ILE A 25 -3.81 5.44 0.29
C ILE A 25 -5.23 4.94 0.01
N LYS A 26 -5.62 4.85 -1.26
CA LYS A 26 -6.93 4.34 -1.69
C LYS A 26 -6.81 2.93 -2.28
N GLU A 27 -7.94 2.21 -2.35
CA GLU A 27 -8.02 0.91 -3.04
C GLU A 27 -7.50 1.00 -4.49
N ALA A 28 -7.79 2.10 -5.19
CA ALA A 28 -7.35 2.34 -6.56
C ALA A 28 -5.82 2.33 -6.70
N ASP A 29 -5.09 2.76 -5.68
CA ASP A 29 -3.62 2.78 -5.65
C ASP A 29 -3.04 1.38 -5.36
N ILE A 30 -3.76 0.57 -4.57
CA ILE A 30 -3.38 -0.80 -4.20
C ILE A 30 -3.71 -1.80 -5.32
N ARG A 31 -4.79 -1.58 -6.07
CA ARG A 31 -5.26 -2.44 -7.16
C ARG A 31 -4.17 -2.79 -8.21
N PRO A 32 -3.35 -1.86 -8.72
CA PRO A 32 -2.27 -2.20 -9.64
C PRO A 32 -1.14 -3.02 -8.96
N ILE A 33 -0.92 -2.83 -7.66
CA ILE A 33 0.06 -3.61 -6.88
C ILE A 33 -0.43 -5.07 -6.79
N ALA A 34 -1.68 -5.30 -6.38
CA ALA A 34 -2.26 -6.64 -6.28
C ALA A 34 -2.29 -7.40 -7.63
N LYS A 35 -2.43 -6.67 -8.74
CA LYS A 35 -2.41 -7.24 -10.10
C LYS A 35 -1.01 -7.70 -10.56
N THR A 36 0.04 -7.30 -9.87
CA THR A 36 1.42 -7.65 -10.22
C THR A 36 1.78 -9.02 -9.65
N LEU A 37 2.11 -10.01 -10.49
CA LEU A 37 2.40 -11.39 -10.03
C LEU A 37 3.71 -11.51 -9.22
N ASP A 38 4.67 -10.64 -9.49
CA ASP A 38 5.99 -10.66 -8.84
C ASP A 38 5.94 -9.87 -7.52
N TRP A 39 6.06 -10.57 -6.39
CA TRP A 39 6.09 -9.95 -5.05
C TRP A 39 7.23 -8.95 -4.86
N ARG A 40 8.38 -9.14 -5.51
CA ARG A 40 9.48 -8.16 -5.44
C ARG A 40 9.06 -6.84 -6.10
N LYS A 41 8.36 -6.93 -7.23
CA LYS A 41 7.79 -5.74 -7.89
C LYS A 41 6.66 -5.13 -7.06
N GLN A 42 5.80 -5.95 -6.45
CA GLN A 42 4.78 -5.44 -5.53
C GLN A 42 5.41 -4.62 -4.39
N ARG A 43 6.46 -5.13 -3.75
CA ARG A 43 7.19 -4.42 -2.68
C ARG A 43 7.82 -3.12 -3.17
N GLN A 44 8.36 -3.09 -4.38
CA GLN A 44 8.91 -1.86 -4.96
C GLN A 44 7.81 -0.80 -5.17
N MET A 45 6.67 -1.20 -5.74
CA MET A 45 5.52 -0.32 -5.95
C MET A 45 4.95 0.17 -4.61
N TRP A 46 4.81 -0.73 -3.65
CA TRP A 46 4.36 -0.43 -2.29
C TRP A 46 5.25 0.59 -1.58
N ARG A 47 6.57 0.42 -1.65
CA ARG A 47 7.53 1.41 -1.13
C ARG A 47 7.43 2.76 -1.82
N GLY A 48 7.14 2.77 -3.13
CA GLY A 48 6.88 3.99 -3.88
C GLY A 48 5.62 4.70 -3.40
N LEU A 49 4.52 3.96 -3.23
CA LEU A 49 3.25 4.47 -2.72
C LEU A 49 3.39 5.01 -1.29
N LYS A 50 4.09 4.31 -0.39
CA LYS A 50 4.32 4.81 0.97
C LYS A 50 5.10 6.12 1.04
N LYS A 51 5.93 6.46 0.05
CA LYS A 51 6.63 7.76 0.00
C LYS A 51 5.69 8.93 -0.26
N THR A 52 4.50 8.68 -0.79
CA THR A 52 3.49 9.73 -1.01
C THR A 52 2.63 9.97 0.23
N LEU A 53 2.74 9.10 1.24
CA LEU A 53 2.14 9.35 2.55
C LEU A 53 2.84 10.56 3.18
N PRO A 54 2.10 11.54 3.70
CA PRO A 54 2.70 12.53 4.56
C PRO A 54 3.33 11.79 5.75
N LEU A 55 4.62 12.00 5.98
CA LEU A 55 5.28 11.57 7.22
C LEU A 55 4.54 12.25 8.36
N SER A 56 3.61 11.52 8.98
CA SER A 56 3.11 11.83 10.30
C SER A 56 4.33 11.77 11.23
N SER A 57 4.88 12.95 11.50
CA SER A 57 5.86 13.20 12.56
C SER A 57 5.27 12.84 13.92
#